data_AF-A0A7C3CRJ7-F1
#
_entry.id   AF-A0A7C3CRJ7-F1
#
_cell.length_a   1.000
_cell.length_b   1.000
_cell.length_c   1.000
_cell.angle_alpha   90.00
_cell.angle_beta   90.00
_cell.angle_gamma   90.00
#
_symmetry.space_group_name_H-M   'P 1'
#
loop_
_entity.id
_entity.type
_entity.pdbx_description
1 polymer ?
#
loop_
_entity_poly.entity_id
_entity_poly.type
_entity_poly.pdbx_seq_one_letter_code
_entity_poly.pdbx_strand_id
1 'polypeptide(L)' 'MNLETLILVELVILLVGTTYAWYNWYLVLKGRCKTCSVSVHDNPFTSKCFVGAIFFTLALLINTLMLFV' A
#
# COMPACT_ATOMS: atom_id res chain seq x y z
N MET A 1 -11.61 -2.97 24.11
CA MET A 1 -10.63 -2.29 23.23
C MET A 1 -11.02 -0.83 23.16
N ASN A 2 -10.06 0.07 23.34
CA ASN A 2 -10.31 1.51 23.27
C ASN A 2 -10.05 2.03 21.85
N LEU A 3 -10.66 3.15 21.49
CA LEU A 3 -10.55 3.75 20.16
C LEU A 3 -9.08 4.06 19.79
N GLU A 4 -8.31 4.60 20.72
CA GLU A 4 -6.88 4.90 20.52
C GLU A 4 -6.07 3.63 20.18
N THR A 5 -6.36 2.52 20.84
CA THR A 5 -5.68 1.25 20.59
C THR A 5 -6.05 0.70 19.21
N LEU A 6 -7.29 0.89 18.77
CA LEU A 6 -7.75 0.48 17.44
C LEU A 6 -7.00 1.27 16.35
N ILE A 7 -6.95 2.60 16.48
CA ILE A 7 -6.28 3.51 15.54
C ILE A 7 -4.79 3.17 15.42
N LEU A 8 -4.11 2.89 16.54
CA LEU A 8 -2.70 2.51 16.54
C LEU A 8 -2.47 1.15 15.87
N VAL A 9 -3.34 0.16 16.11
CA VAL A 9 -3.25 -1.15 15.44
C VAL A 9 -3.48 -1.00 13.93
N GLU A 10 -4.50 -0.24 13.52
CA GLU A 10 -4.75 0.08 12.12
C GLU A 10 -3.55 0.80 11.49
N LEU A 11 -2.89 1.71 12.20
CA LEU A 11 -1.73 2.43 11.70
C LEU A 11 -0.56 1.50 11.41
N VAL A 12 -0.29 0.55 12.32
CA VAL A 12 0.76 -0.47 12.11
C VAL A 12 0.42 -1.36 10.92
N ILE A 13 -0.83 -1.83 10.81
CA ILE A 13 -1.27 -2.66 9.69
C ILE A 13 -1.16 -1.91 8.36
N LEU A 14 -1.58 -0.64 8.33
CA LEU A 14 -1.51 0.21 7.15
C LEU A 14 -0.06 0.51 6.75
N LEU A 15 0.85 0.72 7.71
CA LEU A 15 2.28 0.88 7.42
C LEU A 15 2.89 -0.37 6.77
N VAL A 16 2.59 -1.55 7.31
CA VAL A 16 3.06 -2.83 6.75
C VAL A 16 2.45 -3.07 5.36
N GLY A 17 1.15 -2.81 5.19
CA GLY A 17 0.47 -2.94 3.89
C GLY A 17 1.01 -1.98 2.84
N THR A 18 1.27 -0.73 3.22
CA THR A 18 1.83 0.32 2.35
C THR A 18 3.24 -0.06 1.90
N THR A 19 4.13 -0.40 2.83
CA THR A 19 5.50 -0.80 2.51
C THR A 19 5.55 -2.04 1.63
N TYR A 20 4.71 -3.04 1.91
CA TYR A 20 4.58 -4.24 1.07
C TYR A 20 4.10 -3.91 -0.35
N ALA A 21 3.08 -3.06 -0.50
CA ALA A 21 2.55 -2.69 -1.81
C ALA A 21 3.59 -1.91 -2.65
N TRP A 22 4.27 -0.93 -2.05
CA TRP A 22 5.35 -0.19 -2.72
C TRP A 22 6.55 -1.08 -3.08
N TYR A 23 6.89 -2.05 -2.23
CA TYR A 23 7.95 -3.02 -2.53
C TYR A 23 7.59 -3.89 -3.74
N ASN A 24 6.36 -4.38 -3.82
CA ASN A 24 5.90 -5.16 -4.97
C ASN A 24 5.86 -4.32 -6.25
N TRP A 25 5.43 -3.06 -6.18
CA TRP A 25 5.50 -2.15 -7.33
C TRP A 25 6.95 -1.90 -7.78
N TYR A 26 7.88 -1.75 -6.84
CA TYR A 26 9.31 -1.64 -7.17
C TYR A 26 9.86 -2.90 -7.86
N LEU A 27 9.43 -4.10 -7.45
CA LEU A 27 9.78 -5.35 -8.12
C LEU A 27 9.19 -5.43 -9.54
N VAL A 28 8.01 -4.86 -9.78
CA VAL A 28 7.43 -4.70 -11.12
C VAL A 28 8.30 -3.80 -11.99
N LEU A 29 8.73 -2.65 -11.48
CA LEU A 29 9.64 -1.75 -12.21
C LEU A 29 10.96 -2.42 -12.57
N LYS A 30 11.46 -3.32 -11.72
CA LYS A 30 12.67 -4.11 -11.98
C LYS A 30 12.44 -5.36 -12.86
N GLY A 31 11.22 -5.59 -13.34
CA GLY A 31 10.88 -6.78 -14.14
C GLY A 31 11.07 -8.11 -13.41
N ARG A 32 11.14 -8.10 -12.07
CA ARG A 32 11.39 -9.30 -11.24
C ARG A 32 10.15 -9.82 -10.53
N CYS A 33 9.00 -9.15 -10.68
CA CYS A 33 7.75 -9.59 -10.08
C CYS A 33 7.06 -10.63 -10.97
N LYS A 34 7.07 -11.90 -10.54
CA LYS A 34 6.34 -13.00 -11.20
C LYS A 34 4.86 -13.08 -10.80
N THR A 35 4.48 -12.39 -9.73
CA THR A 35 3.15 -12.45 -9.10
C THR A 35 2.23 -11.29 -9.46
N CYS A 36 2.75 -10.14 -9.90
CA CYS A 36 1.92 -9.06 -10.41
C CYS A 36 1.52 -9.43 -11.85
N SER A 37 0.22 -9.58 -12.14
CA SER A 37 -0.33 -9.96 -13.46
C SER A 37 -0.21 -8.85 -14.51
N VAL A 38 0.87 -8.08 -14.49
CA VAL A 38 1.18 -7.12 -15.53
C VAL A 38 1.80 -7.87 -16.68
N SER A 39 1.12 -7.87 -17.82
CA SER A 39 1.74 -8.26 -19.08
C SER A 39 2.98 -7.40 -19.30
N VAL A 40 4.02 -7.96 -19.92
CA VAL A 40 5.29 -7.25 -20.23
C VAL A 40 5.06 -5.97 -21.07
N HIS A 41 3.87 -5.81 -21.64
CA HIS A 41 3.42 -4.65 -22.42
C HIS A 41 2.47 -3.68 -21.69
N ASP A 42 2.05 -3.96 -20.46
CA ASP A 42 1.16 -3.07 -19.72
C ASP A 42 1.92 -2.01 -18.94
N ASN A 43 1.37 -0.80 -18.91
CA ASN A 43 1.97 0.32 -18.18
C ASN A 43 2.12 -0.05 -16.69
N PRO A 44 3.32 0.06 -16.08
CA PRO A 44 3.53 -0.34 -14.67
C PRO A 44 2.70 0.48 -13.67
N PHE A 45 2.23 1.65 -14.10
CA PHE A 45 1.35 2.56 -13.36
C PHE A 45 -0.14 2.15 -13.39
N THR A 46 -0.56 1.25 -14.27
CA THR A 46 -1.91 0.65 -14.24
C THR A 46 -1.90 -0.74 -13.59
N SER A 47 -0.74 -1.17 -13.07
CA SER A 47 -0.64 -2.44 -12.36
C SER A 47 -1.50 -2.42 -11.09
N LYS A 48 -2.12 -3.57 -10.78
CA LYS A 48 -2.84 -3.77 -9.52
C LYS A 48 -1.97 -3.45 -8.29
N CYS A 49 -0.66 -3.66 -8.43
CA CYS A 49 0.35 -3.40 -7.40
C CYS A 49 0.52 -1.88 -7.15
N PHE A 50 0.46 -1.02 -8.19
CA PHE A 50 0.47 0.44 -8.03
C PHE A 50 -0.85 1.00 -7.45
N VAL A 51 -1.99 0.52 -7.96
CA VAL A 51 -3.31 0.95 -7.47
C VAL A 51 -3.46 0.61 -5.98
N GLY A 52 -3.05 -0.59 -5.58
CA GLY A 52 -3.00 -0.98 -4.17
C GLY A 52 -2.08 -0.08 -3.35
N ALA A 53 -0.88 0.23 -3.84
CA ALA A 53 0.06 1.11 -3.15
C ALA A 53 -0.53 2.51 -2.89
N ILE A 54 -1.20 3.11 -3.89
CA ILE A 54 -1.91 4.39 -3.71
C ILE A 54 -3.01 4.26 -2.67
N PHE A 55 -3.84 3.22 -2.75
CA PHE A 55 -4.97 3.05 -1.83
C PHE A 55 -4.51 2.90 -0.38
N PHE A 56 -3.50 2.08 -0.13
CA PHE A 56 -2.91 1.92 1.20
C PHE A 56 -2.26 3.23 1.71
N THR A 57 -1.63 4.00 0.83
CA THR A 57 -1.04 5.30 1.20
C THR A 57 -2.11 6.32 1.59
N LEU A 58 -3.24 6.36 0.86
CA LEU A 58 -4.38 7.23 1.19
C LEU A 58 -5.03 6.83 2.52
N ALA A 59 -5.24 5.53 2.73
CA ALA A 59 -5.77 5.03 3.99
C ALA A 59 -4.85 5.33 5.18
N LEU A 60 -3.52 5.20 5.00
CA LEU A 60 -2.53 5.57 6.00
C LEU A 60 -2.60 7.06 6.34
N LEU A 61 -2.70 7.93 5.32
CA LEU A 61 -2.85 9.38 5.50
C LEU A 61 -4.11 9.73 6.32
N ILE A 62 -5.26 9.15 5.97
CA ILE A 62 -6.52 9.38 6.69
C ILE A 62 -6.38 8.91 8.14
N ASN A 63 -5.82 7.72 8.37
CA ASN A 63 -5.65 7.21 9.72
C ASN A 63 -4.69 8.08 10.56
N THR A 64 -3.60 8.56 9.96
CA THR A 64 -2.71 9.52 10.64
C THR A 64 -3.43 10.82 10.96
N LEU A 65 -4.26 11.34 10.06
CA LEU A 65 -5.05 12.56 10.29
C LEU A 65 -6.02 12.39 11.47
N MET A 66 -6.68 11.24 11.58
CA MET A 66 -7.58 10.92 12.69
C MET A 66 -6.86 10.85 14.05
N LEU A 67 -5.55 10.58 14.06
CA LEU A 67 -4.74 10.57 15.28
C LEU A 67 -4.45 11.99 15.81
N PHE A 68 -4.60 13.02 14.96
CA PHE A 68 -4.37 14.42 15.31
C PHE A 68 -5.66 15.23 15.54
N VAL A 69 -6.83 14.66 15.24
CA VAL A 69 -8.17 15.26 15.44
C VAL A 69 -8.76 14.77 16.74
#